data_AF-A0A433T6D0-F1
#
_entry.id   AF-A0A433T6D0-F1
#
_cell.length_a   1.000
_cell.length_b   1.000
_cell.length_c   1.000
_cell.angle_alpha   90.00
_cell.angle_beta   90.00
_cell.angle_gamma   90.00
#
_symmetry.space_group_name_H-M   'P 1'
#
loop_
_entity.id
_entity.type
_entity.pdbx_description
1 polymer ?
#
loop_
_entity_poly.entity_id
_entity_poly.type
_entity_poly.pdbx_seq_one_letter_code
_entity_poly.pdbx_strand_id
1 'polypeptide(L)'
;MHMFCCYMDSRLPAEPKYPYGTSFSAQHFLKTPEKPNLEQNENIVIYQSNINPPHFQVVIGNKIYNLSQGRNNMFQAILLFLYHIKVKESGMLGRVNLGMSGLNMLWIFD
;
A
#
# COMPACT_ATOMS: atom_id res chain seq x y z
N MET A 1 3.00 3.24 -10.25
CA MET A 1 3.27 2.71 -8.90
C MET A 1 4.59 3.22 -8.35
N HIS A 2 5.71 3.11 -9.10
CA HIS A 2 7.04 3.56 -8.64
C HIS A 2 7.06 4.93 -7.94
N MET A 3 6.48 5.98 -8.53
CA MET A 3 6.45 7.31 -7.88
C MET A 3 5.74 7.32 -6.51
N PHE A 4 4.65 6.56 -6.37
CA PHE A 4 3.94 6.45 -5.09
C PHE A 4 4.81 5.73 -4.06
N CYS A 5 5.45 4.61 -4.44
CA CYS A 5 6.37 3.88 -3.58
C CYS A 5 7.56 4.75 -3.14
N CYS A 6 8.25 5.42 -4.08
CA CYS A 6 9.37 6.30 -3.75
C CYS A 6 8.97 7.44 -2.82
N TYR A 7 7.81 8.05 -3.05
CA TYR A 7 7.27 9.07 -2.15
C TYR A 7 7.07 8.47 -0.75
N MET A 8 6.36 7.35 -0.62
CA MET A 8 6.08 6.75 0.68
C MET A 8 7.36 6.30 1.40
N ASP A 9 8.30 5.69 0.70
CA ASP A 9 9.62 5.29 1.21
C ASP A 9 10.38 6.50 1.80
N SER A 10 10.33 7.66 1.15
CA SER A 10 10.95 8.90 1.67
C SER A 10 10.23 9.51 2.89
N ARG A 11 8.99 9.11 3.17
CA ARG A 11 8.17 9.65 4.26
C ARG A 11 8.10 8.73 5.47
N LEU A 12 8.31 7.43 5.28
CA LEU A 12 8.34 6.48 6.37
C LEU A 12 9.70 6.50 7.07
N PRO A 13 9.73 6.24 8.39
CA PRO A 13 10.97 6.13 9.13
C PRO A 13 11.83 4.98 8.58
N ALA A 14 13.14 5.15 8.68
CA ALA A 14 14.07 4.07 8.39
C ALA A 14 13.84 2.92 9.38
N GLU A 15 13.77 1.71 8.85
CA GLU A 15 13.65 0.51 9.67
C GLU A 15 14.96 -0.28 9.63
N PRO A 16 15.46 -0.78 10.77
CA PRO A 16 16.70 -1.59 10.80
C PRO A 16 16.65 -2.81 9.88
N LYS A 17 15.45 -3.36 9.66
CA LYS A 17 15.21 -4.49 8.77
C LYS A 17 15.31 -4.12 7.28
N TYR A 18 15.16 -2.85 6.93
CA TYR A 18 15.15 -2.33 5.56
C TYR A 18 16.16 -1.17 5.42
N PRO A 19 17.47 -1.48 5.43
CA PRO A 19 18.54 -0.48 5.52
C PRO A 19 18.65 0.47 4.31
N TYR A 20 17.97 0.16 3.20
CA TYR A 20 17.98 0.96 1.96
C TYR A 20 16.90 2.04 1.91
N GLY A 21 16.16 2.27 3.00
CA GLY A 21 15.09 3.27 3.04
C GLY A 21 13.86 2.89 2.21
N THR A 22 13.70 1.60 1.89
CA THR A 22 12.58 1.04 1.13
C THR A 22 11.49 0.48 2.04
N SER A 23 11.25 1.12 3.19
CA SER A 23 10.35 0.62 4.24
C SER A 23 8.93 0.36 3.71
N PHE A 24 8.39 1.26 2.88
CA PHE A 24 7.08 1.08 2.25
C PHE A 24 7.14 -0.02 1.18
N SER A 25 8.07 0.10 0.24
CA SER A 25 8.18 -0.82 -0.89
C SER A 25 8.39 -2.27 -0.46
N ALA A 26 9.09 -2.49 0.66
CA ALA A 26 9.39 -3.83 1.16
C ALA A 26 8.27 -4.46 2.00
N GLN A 27 7.34 -3.65 2.53
CA GLN A 27 6.26 -4.12 3.42
C GLN A 27 4.88 -4.07 2.77
N HIS A 28 4.63 -3.04 1.98
CA HIS A 28 3.29 -2.70 1.49
C HIS A 28 3.18 -2.77 -0.04
N PHE A 29 4.24 -3.18 -0.74
CA PHE A 29 4.20 -3.44 -2.16
C PHE A 29 4.78 -4.81 -2.49
N LEU A 30 4.06 -5.58 -3.30
CA LEU A 30 4.46 -6.91 -3.73
C LEU A 30 4.23 -7.04 -5.23
N LYS A 31 5.07 -7.81 -5.92
CA LYS A 31 4.96 -8.04 -7.37
C LYS A 31 5.17 -9.51 -7.71
N THR A 32 4.40 -10.01 -8.67
CA THR A 32 4.60 -11.36 -9.25
C THR A 32 6.05 -11.56 -9.73
N PRO A 33 6.68 -12.75 -9.50
CA PRO A 33 6.10 -14.04 -9.11
C PRO A 33 5.86 -14.22 -7.60
N GLU A 34 6.27 -13.26 -6.77
CA GLU A 34 6.03 -13.35 -5.33
C GLU A 34 4.52 -13.35 -5.05
N LYS A 35 4.12 -14.13 -4.05
CA LYS A 35 2.72 -14.30 -3.65
C LYS A 35 2.48 -13.69 -2.27
N PRO A 36 1.34 -13.05 -2.05
CA PRO A 36 1.02 -12.51 -0.74
C PRO A 36 0.88 -13.64 0.28
N ASN A 37 1.44 -13.45 1.46
CA ASN A 37 1.24 -14.37 2.58
C ASN A 37 -0.13 -14.10 3.20
N LEU A 38 -1.10 -14.99 2.97
CA LEU A 38 -2.47 -14.83 3.50
C LEU A 38 -2.64 -15.37 4.92
N GLU A 39 -1.60 -15.98 5.51
CA GLU A 39 -1.62 -16.48 6.89
C GLU A 39 -1.36 -15.35 7.90
N GLN A 40 -0.79 -14.22 7.45
CA GLN A 40 -0.53 -13.04 8.26
C GLN A 40 -1.75 -12.12 8.27
N ASN A 41 -2.44 -12.06 9.41
CA ASN A 41 -3.69 -11.30 9.56
C ASN A 41 -3.54 -9.78 9.50
N GLU A 42 -2.33 -9.26 9.70
CA GLU A 42 -2.03 -7.81 9.73
C GLU A 42 -1.52 -7.27 8.39
N ASN A 43 -1.54 -8.09 7.33
CA ASN A 43 -1.02 -7.68 6.03
C ASN A 43 -1.91 -6.62 5.38
N ILE A 44 -1.32 -5.48 5.02
CA ILE A 44 -1.95 -4.46 4.17
C ILE A 44 -0.98 -4.18 3.03
N VAL A 45 -1.25 -4.73 1.84
CA VAL A 45 -0.29 -4.76 0.74
C VAL A 45 -0.97 -4.44 -0.58
N ILE A 46 -0.34 -3.61 -1.42
CA ILE A 46 -0.71 -3.47 -2.82
C ILE A 46 0.06 -4.52 -3.63
N TYR A 47 -0.66 -5.45 -4.25
CA TYR A 47 -0.10 -6.56 -5.01
C TYR A 47 -0.24 -6.35 -6.51
N GLN A 48 0.88 -6.29 -7.24
CA GLN A 48 0.91 -6.30 -8.70
C GLN A 48 0.89 -7.75 -9.21
N SER A 49 -0.30 -8.26 -9.50
CA SER A 49 -0.52 -9.65 -9.93
C SER A 49 -0.18 -9.89 -11.40
N ASN A 50 -0.18 -8.83 -12.23
CA ASN A 50 0.26 -8.90 -13.63
C ASN A 50 1.20 -7.74 -13.98
N ILE A 51 2.22 -8.02 -14.79
CA ILE A 51 3.20 -7.03 -15.23
C ILE A 51 2.72 -6.28 -16.48
N ASN A 52 2.13 -7.01 -17.44
CA ASN A 52 1.68 -6.43 -18.71
C ASN A 52 0.45 -7.17 -19.27
N PRO A 53 -0.73 -6.52 -19.36
CA PRO A 53 -1.03 -5.19 -18.83
C PRO A 53 -0.96 -5.18 -17.29
N PRO A 54 -0.48 -4.08 -16.66
CA PRO A 54 -0.40 -4.01 -15.21
C PRO A 54 -1.76 -4.22 -14.52
N HIS A 55 -1.80 -5.11 -13.53
CA HIS A 55 -2.98 -5.33 -12.69
C HIS A 55 -2.58 -5.31 -11.22
N PHE A 56 -3.28 -4.50 -10.43
CA PHE A 56 -3.08 -4.26 -9.02
C PHE A 56 -4.31 -4.71 -8.24
N GLN A 57 -4.03 -5.40 -7.14
CA GLN A 57 -4.98 -5.87 -6.14
C GLN A 57 -4.55 -5.32 -4.78
N VAL A 58 -5.44 -5.32 -3.80
CA VAL A 58 -5.10 -4.96 -2.42
C VAL A 58 -5.33 -6.17 -1.53
N VAL A 59 -4.32 -6.56 -0.75
CA VAL A 59 -4.40 -7.65 0.21
C VAL A 59 -4.57 -7.02 1.60
N ILE A 60 -5.61 -7.43 2.31
CA ILE A 60 -5.92 -6.97 3.67
C ILE A 60 -6.18 -8.23 4.53
N GLY A 61 -5.28 -8.50 5.46
CA GLY A 61 -5.20 -9.77 6.19
C GLY A 61 -5.16 -10.95 5.24
N ASN A 62 -6.16 -11.82 5.32
CA ASN A 62 -6.30 -13.01 4.48
C ASN A 62 -7.15 -12.80 3.22
N LYS A 63 -7.60 -11.58 2.93
CA LYS A 63 -8.48 -11.28 1.79
C LYS A 63 -7.74 -10.55 0.68
N ILE A 64 -7.98 -10.98 -0.55
CA ILE A 64 -7.52 -10.30 -1.76
C ILE A 64 -8.69 -9.55 -2.38
N TYR A 65 -8.58 -8.23 -2.46
CA TYR A 65 -9.52 -7.34 -3.12
C TYR A 65 -9.09 -7.17 -4.56
N ASN A 66 -9.79 -7.88 -5.45
CA ASN A 66 -9.59 -7.78 -6.89
C ASN A 66 -10.39 -6.59 -7.45
N LEU A 67 -9.69 -5.62 -8.00
CA LEU A 67 -10.28 -4.38 -8.52
C LEU A 67 -10.59 -4.51 -10.01
N SER A 68 -11.41 -3.58 -10.53
CA SER A 68 -11.69 -3.54 -11.97
C SER A 68 -10.42 -3.38 -12.78
N GLN A 69 -10.35 -4.06 -13.94
CA GLN A 69 -9.22 -3.94 -14.85
C GLN A 69 -9.21 -2.60 -15.58
N GLY A 70 -8.06 -2.25 -16.16
CA GLY A 70 -7.90 -1.10 -17.04
C GLY A 70 -7.07 0.04 -16.44
N ARG A 71 -7.03 1.18 -17.15
CA ARG A 71 -6.14 2.31 -16.86
C ARG A 71 -6.25 2.89 -15.44
N ASN A 72 -7.41 2.76 -14.80
CA ASN A 72 -7.67 3.32 -13.47
C ASN A 72 -7.38 2.34 -12.33
N ASN A 73 -7.09 1.08 -12.64
CA ASN A 73 -6.88 0.02 -11.65
C ASN A 73 -5.82 0.38 -10.59
N MET A 74 -4.70 0.97 -11.01
CA MET A 74 -3.65 1.42 -10.09
C MET A 74 -4.16 2.46 -9.09
N PHE A 75 -4.94 3.44 -9.54
CA PHE A 75 -5.48 4.49 -8.67
C PHE A 75 -6.52 3.93 -7.71
N GLN A 76 -7.38 3.03 -8.19
CA GLN A 76 -8.33 2.32 -7.33
C GLN A 76 -7.62 1.52 -6.23
N ALA A 77 -6.49 0.88 -6.54
CA ALA A 77 -5.70 0.15 -5.55
C ALA A 77 -5.11 1.08 -4.49
N ILE A 78 -4.54 2.21 -4.91
CA ILE A 78 -4.03 3.24 -3.98
C ILE A 78 -5.16 3.79 -3.11
N LEU A 79 -6.32 4.11 -3.69
CA LEU A 79 -7.47 4.62 -2.94
C LEU A 79 -7.98 3.59 -1.93
N LEU A 80 -8.15 2.32 -2.32
CA LEU A 80 -8.60 1.27 -1.40
C LEU A 80 -7.60 1.07 -0.26
N PHE A 81 -6.30 1.06 -0.56
CA PHE A 81 -5.24 0.96 0.45
C PHE A 81 -5.29 2.12 1.45
N LEU A 82 -5.33 3.36 0.96
CA LEU A 82 -5.39 4.56 1.81
C LEU A 82 -6.71 4.64 2.60
N TYR A 83 -7.83 4.26 2.00
CA TYR A 83 -9.13 4.24 2.67
C TYR A 83 -9.15 3.23 3.81
N HIS A 84 -8.54 2.05 3.61
CA HIS A 84 -8.38 1.08 4.67
C HIS A 84 -7.57 1.65 5.85
N ILE A 85 -6.44 2.30 5.57
CA ILE A 85 -5.64 2.98 6.60
C ILE A 85 -6.46 4.05 7.34
N LYS A 86 -7.23 4.88 6.62
CA LYS A 86 -8.11 5.89 7.21
C LYS A 86 -9.11 5.28 8.19
N VAL A 87 -9.80 4.21 7.80
CA VAL A 87 -10.96 3.68 8.53
C VAL A 87 -10.59 2.63 9.57
N LYS A 88 -9.52 1.86 9.36
CA LYS A 88 -9.15 0.72 10.22
C LYS A 88 -7.88 0.93 11.01
N GLU A 89 -6.92 1.66 10.46
CA GLU A 89 -5.62 1.92 11.10
C GLU A 89 -5.54 3.31 11.77
N SER A 90 -6.68 3.97 12.00
CA SER A 90 -6.74 5.32 12.58
C SER A 90 -5.93 6.36 11.80
N GLY A 91 -5.76 6.15 10.50
CA GLY A 91 -4.92 6.98 9.63
C GLY A 91 -3.42 6.79 9.80
N MET A 92 -2.98 5.76 10.53
CA MET A 92 -1.57 5.47 10.81
C MET A 92 -1.04 4.40 9.86
N LEU A 93 0.16 4.63 9.32
CA LEU A 93 0.96 3.60 8.65
C LEU A 93 2.27 3.46 9.42
N GLY A 94 2.38 2.39 10.21
CA GLY A 94 3.42 2.28 11.23
C GLY A 94 3.33 3.46 12.21
N ARG A 95 4.40 4.26 12.31
CA ARG A 95 4.46 5.44 13.19
C ARG A 95 4.12 6.76 12.49
N VAL A 96 3.73 6.72 11.22
CA VAL A 96 3.45 7.93 10.42
C VAL A 96 1.95 8.12 10.28
N ASN A 97 1.47 9.31 10.63
CA ASN A 97 0.09 9.70 10.40
C ASN A 97 -0.09 10.19 8.96
N LEU A 98 -1.04 9.62 8.22
CA LEU A 98 -1.35 10.01 6.84
C LEU A 98 -2.47 11.07 6.75
N GLY A 99 -3.12 11.41 7.86
CA GLY A 99 -4.15 12.45 7.98
C GLY A 99 -3.58 13.86 8.26
N MET A 100 -4.45 14.75 8.74
CA MET A 100 -4.18 16.20 8.87
C MET A 100 -2.96 16.55 9.72
N SER A 101 -2.65 15.74 10.74
CA SER A 101 -1.51 15.96 11.64
C SER A 101 -0.18 15.42 11.10
N GLY A 102 -0.15 14.84 9.90
CA GLY A 102 1.04 14.27 9.28
C GLY A 102 1.13 14.57 7.79
N LEU A 103 1.10 13.55 6.94
CA LEU A 103 1.29 13.73 5.49
C LEU A 103 0.08 14.37 4.78
N ASN A 104 -1.07 14.48 5.45
CA ASN A 104 -2.31 15.03 4.92
C ASN A 104 -2.78 14.42 3.59
N MET A 105 -2.46 13.14 3.36
CA MET A 105 -2.85 12.41 2.17
C MET A 105 -4.29 11.90 2.26
N LEU A 106 -4.78 11.59 3.46
CA LEU A 106 -6.12 11.04 3.68
C LEU A 106 -7.26 12.06 3.53
N TRP A 107 -6.91 13.34 3.32
CA TRP A 107 -7.88 14.40 3.05
C TRP A 107 -8.64 14.18 1.73
N ILE A 108 -8.12 13.37 0.80
CA ILE A 108 -8.81 13.02 -0.45
C ILE A 108 -10.16 12.30 -0.24
N PHE A 109 -10.49 11.92 1.01
CA PHE A 109 -11.72 11.24 1.38
C PHE A 109 -12.63 12.09 2.30
N ASP A 110 -12.38 13.39 2.43
CA ASP A 110 -13.28 14.36 3.09
C ASP A 110 -13.81 15.37 2.08
#